data_AF-A0A561WW09-F1
#
_entry.id   AF-A0A561WW09-F1
#
_cell.length_a   1.000
_cell.length_b   1.000
_cell.length_c   1.000
_cell.angle_alpha   90.00
_cell.angle_beta   90.00
_cell.angle_gamma   90.00
#
_symmetry.space_group_name_H-M   'P 1'
#
loop_
_entity.id
_entity.type
_entity.pdbx_description
1 polymer ?
#
loop_
_entity_poly.entity_id
_entity_poly.type
_entity_poly.pdbx_seq_one_letter_code
_entity_poly.pdbx_strand_id
1 'polypeptide(L)'
;MSTPFSLFRPDLTVGRDAQALHRAATSGFSGWLEHTAPAGGCSRPIRLTGTIAAVNRDTGRITSRLHTDDLPDRALYKACGNRRESHCPDCAWVYQGDAYQVVRCGLTGGKGVPASVGRHPVVFATFTAPSFGVVHHRHVPSHICATRQRCDWASRTSGCPARLPCRSTEPSHPGCRTRPRSAR
;
A
#
# COMPACT_ATOMS: atom_id res chain seq x y z
N MET A 1 18.27 -44.30 4.23
CA MET A 1 19.44 -43.47 4.54
C MET A 1 19.00 -42.02 4.54
N SER A 2 18.66 -41.50 5.71
CA SER A 2 18.24 -40.11 5.90
C SER A 2 19.46 -39.22 5.84
N THR A 3 19.56 -38.34 4.84
CA THR A 3 20.56 -37.28 4.81
C THR A 3 20.17 -36.23 5.87
N PRO A 4 20.97 -36.05 6.94
CA PRO A 4 20.76 -34.98 7.89
C PRO A 4 21.49 -33.75 7.35
N PHE A 5 21.02 -33.18 6.24
CA PHE A 5 21.42 -31.81 5.93
C PHE A 5 20.56 -30.92 6.80
N SER A 6 21.10 -30.56 7.96
CA SER A 6 20.66 -29.36 8.68
C SER A 6 20.73 -28.21 7.68
N LEU A 7 19.57 -27.85 7.16
CA LEU A 7 19.36 -26.81 6.17
C LEU A 7 19.82 -25.51 6.82
N PHE A 8 21.02 -25.03 6.48
CA PHE A 8 21.37 -23.64 6.72
C PHE A 8 20.34 -22.80 5.98
N ARG A 9 19.30 -22.38 6.70
CA ARG A 9 18.37 -21.37 6.25
C ARG A 9 19.07 -20.05 6.56
N PRO A 10 19.56 -19.31 5.55
CA PRO A 10 20.11 -17.99 5.81
C PRO A 10 19.04 -17.20 6.55
N ASP A 11 19.46 -16.43 7.55
CA ASP A 11 18.56 -15.46 8.15
C ASP A 11 18.50 -14.20 7.26
N LEU A 12 17.64 -13.25 7.60
CA LEU A 12 17.43 -12.06 6.76
C LEU A 12 18.66 -11.15 6.69
N THR A 13 19.61 -11.26 7.63
CA THR A 13 20.83 -10.45 7.67
C THR A 13 21.88 -10.87 6.65
N VAL A 14 21.87 -12.12 6.17
CA VAL A 14 22.78 -12.64 5.12
C VAL A 14 22.46 -12.04 3.73
N GLY A 15 21.34 -11.34 3.61
CA GLY A 15 20.97 -10.60 2.40
C GLY A 15 20.15 -11.41 1.39
N ARG A 16 19.64 -10.71 0.37
CA ARG A 16 18.70 -11.24 -0.63
C ARG A 16 19.33 -12.34 -1.49
N ASP A 17 20.60 -12.21 -1.86
CA ASP A 17 21.25 -13.13 -2.80
C ASP A 17 21.50 -14.49 -2.16
N ALA A 18 21.94 -14.52 -0.90
CA ALA A 18 22.09 -15.77 -0.14
C ALA A 18 20.73 -16.48 0.07
N GLN A 19 19.66 -15.72 0.37
CA GLN A 19 18.30 -16.24 0.45
C GLN A 19 17.82 -16.84 -0.88
N ALA A 20 18.11 -16.15 -1.99
CA ALA A 20 17.74 -16.60 -3.33
C ALA A 20 18.48 -17.90 -3.71
N LEU A 21 19.80 -17.96 -3.46
CA LEU A 21 20.62 -19.15 -3.71
C LEU A 21 20.16 -20.34 -2.85
N HIS A 22 19.86 -20.11 -1.58
CA HIS A 22 19.32 -21.15 -0.70
C HIS A 22 17.98 -21.70 -1.21
N ARG A 23 17.06 -20.81 -1.62
CA ARG A 23 15.78 -21.23 -2.21
C ARG A 23 15.99 -22.00 -3.51
N ALA A 24 16.90 -21.55 -4.38
CA ALA A 24 17.22 -22.22 -5.63
C ALA A 24 17.79 -23.64 -5.44
N ALA A 25 18.50 -23.87 -4.34
CA ALA A 25 19.04 -25.19 -4.00
C ALA A 25 17.99 -26.17 -3.41
N THR A 26 16.76 -25.71 -3.14
CA THR A 26 15.71 -26.56 -2.55
C THR A 26 14.97 -27.34 -3.64
N SER A 27 14.62 -28.61 -3.37
CA SER A 27 13.92 -29.49 -4.32
C SER A 27 12.55 -28.98 -4.80
N GLY A 28 11.90 -28.10 -4.03
CA GLY A 28 10.62 -27.46 -4.38
C GLY A 28 10.75 -26.11 -5.09
N PHE A 29 11.94 -25.73 -5.56
CA PHE A 29 12.20 -24.40 -6.11
C PHE A 29 11.30 -24.04 -7.31
N SER A 30 11.12 -24.94 -8.28
CA SER A 30 10.33 -24.68 -9.48
C SER A 30 8.86 -24.38 -9.14
N GLY A 31 8.23 -25.25 -8.33
CA GLY A 31 6.85 -25.04 -7.89
C GLY A 31 6.68 -23.80 -7.01
N TRP A 32 7.69 -23.47 -6.18
CA TRP A 32 7.70 -22.20 -5.44
C TRP A 32 7.82 -21.00 -6.39
N LEU A 33 8.68 -21.06 -7.41
CA LEU A 33 8.87 -19.96 -8.36
C LEU A 33 7.58 -19.68 -9.15
N GLU A 34 6.92 -20.72 -9.66
CA GLU A 34 5.60 -20.62 -10.30
C GLU A 34 4.56 -20.01 -9.35
N HIS A 35 4.56 -20.46 -8.10
CA HIS A 35 3.66 -19.93 -7.07
C HIS A 35 3.89 -18.43 -6.78
N THR A 36 5.12 -17.92 -6.91
CA THR A 36 5.42 -16.49 -6.72
C THR A 36 5.09 -15.60 -7.92
N ALA A 37 4.86 -16.17 -9.11
CA ALA A 37 4.59 -15.41 -10.33
C ALA A 37 3.46 -14.36 -10.21
N PRO A 38 2.33 -14.62 -9.52
CA PRO A 38 1.27 -13.61 -9.32
C PRO A 38 1.70 -12.37 -8.51
N ALA A 39 2.81 -12.46 -7.77
CA ALA A 39 3.40 -11.33 -7.07
C ALA A 39 4.20 -10.39 -8.00
N GLY A 40 4.51 -10.83 -9.23
CA GLY A 40 5.14 -10.01 -10.27
C GLY A 40 6.50 -9.42 -9.86
N GLY A 41 7.27 -10.12 -9.03
CA GLY A 41 8.57 -9.64 -8.53
C GLY A 41 8.48 -8.55 -7.45
N CYS A 42 7.30 -8.28 -6.89
CA CYS A 42 7.13 -7.31 -5.81
C CYS A 42 8.08 -7.62 -4.63
N SER A 43 8.91 -6.66 -4.23
CA SER A 43 9.79 -6.76 -3.06
C SER A 43 9.05 -6.81 -1.71
N ARG A 44 7.77 -6.42 -1.68
CA ARG A 44 6.91 -6.39 -0.49
C ARG A 44 5.52 -6.97 -0.76
N PRO A 45 5.41 -8.26 -1.14
CA PRO A 45 4.13 -8.82 -1.52
C PRO A 45 3.20 -8.94 -0.31
N ILE A 46 1.90 -8.77 -0.56
CA ILE A 46 0.85 -9.09 0.41
C ILE A 46 0.74 -10.60 0.49
N ARG A 47 0.76 -11.14 1.71
CA ARG A 47 0.56 -12.56 2.00
C ARG A 47 -0.89 -12.79 2.41
N LEU A 48 -1.59 -13.62 1.65
CA LEU A 48 -2.97 -13.99 1.91
C LEU A 48 -3.04 -15.41 2.46
N THR A 49 -3.91 -15.63 3.44
CA THR A 49 -4.15 -16.94 4.05
C THR A 49 -5.66 -17.19 4.05
N GLY A 50 -6.08 -18.42 3.74
CA GLY A 50 -7.48 -18.84 3.76
C GLY A 50 -7.82 -19.87 2.70
N THR A 51 -9.08 -19.91 2.30
CA THR A 51 -9.59 -20.80 1.25
C THR A 51 -9.89 -20.02 -0.01
N ILE A 52 -9.42 -20.54 -1.14
CA ILE A 52 -9.72 -20.04 -2.48
C ILE A 52 -10.72 -21.01 -3.11
N ALA A 53 -11.84 -20.49 -3.63
CA ALA A 53 -12.83 -21.27 -4.36
C ALA A 53 -13.07 -20.65 -5.73
N ALA A 54 -12.93 -21.44 -6.79
CA ALA A 54 -13.37 -21.05 -8.12
C ALA A 54 -14.86 -21.38 -8.23
N VAL A 55 -15.64 -20.39 -8.69
CA VAL A 55 -17.10 -20.51 -8.82
C VAL A 55 -17.47 -20.24 -10.27
N ASN A 56 -18.25 -21.15 -10.86
CA ASN A 56 -18.86 -20.92 -12.15
C ASN A 56 -19.90 -19.80 -12.02
N ARG A 57 -19.74 -18.73 -12.79
CA ARG A 57 -20.56 -17.51 -12.64
C ARG A 57 -22.02 -17.70 -13.03
N ASP A 58 -22.30 -18.57 -14.00
CA ASP A 58 -23.64 -18.75 -14.54
C ASP A 58 -24.48 -19.71 -13.67
N THR A 59 -23.83 -20.66 -13.00
CA THR A 59 -24.50 -21.72 -12.21
C THR A 59 -24.30 -21.58 -10.70
N GLY A 60 -23.37 -20.74 -10.24
CA GLY A 60 -23.00 -20.59 -8.83
C GLY A 60 -22.29 -21.81 -8.22
N ARG A 61 -21.98 -22.84 -9.00
CA ARG A 61 -21.32 -24.06 -8.51
C ARG A 61 -19.82 -23.82 -8.30
N ILE A 62 -19.30 -24.33 -7.19
CA ILE A 62 -17.86 -24.38 -6.93
C ILE A 62 -17.24 -25.41 -7.87
N THR A 63 -16.30 -24.99 -8.72
CA THR A 63 -15.58 -25.84 -9.66
C THR A 63 -14.25 -26.33 -9.10
N SER A 64 -13.63 -25.56 -8.21
CA SER A 64 -12.43 -26.00 -7.48
C SER A 64 -12.32 -25.27 -6.13
N ARG A 65 -11.61 -25.90 -5.19
CA ARG A 65 -11.31 -25.34 -3.87
C ARG A 65 -9.86 -25.68 -3.50
N LEU A 66 -9.16 -24.72 -2.92
CA LEU A 66 -7.77 -24.83 -2.49
C LEU A 66 -7.61 -24.13 -1.14
N HIS A 67 -6.91 -24.75 -0.19
CA HIS A 67 -6.51 -24.09 1.06
C HIS A 67 -5.09 -23.55 0.91
N THR A 68 -4.80 -22.36 1.45
CA THR A 68 -3.43 -21.80 1.37
C THR A 68 -2.40 -22.62 2.14
N ASP A 69 -2.82 -23.49 3.06
CA ASP A 69 -1.91 -24.40 3.78
C ASP A 69 -1.26 -25.44 2.85
N ASP A 70 -1.89 -25.71 1.72
CA ASP A 70 -1.40 -26.61 0.68
C ASP A 70 -0.44 -25.90 -0.30
N LEU A 71 -0.31 -24.58 -0.20
CA LEU A 71 0.59 -23.77 -1.03
C LEU A 71 1.99 -23.67 -0.43
N PRO A 72 3.02 -23.43 -1.27
CA PRO A 72 4.34 -23.06 -0.80
C PRO A 72 4.27 -21.89 0.19
N ASP A 73 5.05 -21.97 1.28
CA ASP A 73 5.05 -20.98 2.38
C ASP A 73 3.70 -20.77 3.09
N ARG A 74 2.70 -21.64 2.85
CA ARG A 74 1.34 -21.57 3.41
C ARG A 74 0.61 -20.25 3.16
N ALA A 75 0.92 -19.59 2.05
CA ALA A 75 0.38 -18.29 1.71
C ALA A 75 0.18 -18.17 0.21
N LEU A 76 -0.73 -17.29 -0.21
CA LEU A 76 -0.80 -16.79 -1.58
C LEU A 76 -0.15 -15.41 -1.64
N TYR A 77 0.77 -15.21 -2.59
CA TYR A 77 1.42 -13.92 -2.78
C TYR A 77 0.68 -13.04 -3.79
N LYS A 78 0.41 -11.79 -3.40
CA LYS A 78 -0.13 -10.76 -4.29
C LYS A 78 0.79 -9.54 -4.29
N ALA A 79 1.05 -8.97 -5.47
CA ALA A 79 1.77 -7.71 -5.59
C ALA A 79 1.10 -6.61 -4.74
N CYS A 80 1.88 -5.79 -4.03
CA CYS A 80 1.30 -4.75 -3.16
C CYS A 80 0.56 -3.64 -3.91
N GLY A 81 0.85 -3.47 -5.21
CA GLY A 81 0.20 -2.45 -6.05
C GLY A 81 0.50 -1.01 -5.66
N ASN A 82 1.51 -0.77 -4.80
CA ASN A 82 1.84 0.58 -4.37
C ASN A 82 2.53 1.33 -5.51
N ARG A 83 1.94 2.44 -5.95
CA ARG A 83 2.45 3.30 -7.03
C ARG A 83 3.65 4.17 -6.62
N ARG A 84 3.99 4.22 -5.33
CA ARG A 84 5.07 5.07 -4.82
C ARG A 84 6.38 4.31 -4.83
N GLU A 85 7.34 4.77 -5.61
CA GLU A 85 8.68 4.20 -5.72
C GLU A 85 9.38 4.09 -4.36
N SER A 86 9.23 5.10 -3.49
CA SER A 86 9.77 5.10 -2.13
C SER A 86 9.22 3.98 -1.22
N HIS A 87 8.07 3.40 -1.56
CA HIS A 87 7.49 2.27 -0.82
C HIS A 87 7.77 0.93 -1.48
N CYS A 88 7.68 0.86 -2.82
CA CYS A 88 7.93 -0.36 -3.59
C CYS A 88 8.39 0.01 -5.01
N PRO A 89 9.68 -0.12 -5.34
CA PRO A 89 10.18 0.22 -6.67
C PRO A 89 9.62 -0.70 -7.76
N ASP A 90 9.45 -1.99 -7.48
CA ASP A 90 9.00 -2.98 -8.48
C ASP A 90 7.55 -2.71 -8.94
N CYS A 91 6.62 -2.50 -7.99
CA CYS A 91 5.23 -2.19 -8.33
C CYS A 91 5.08 -0.79 -8.94
N ALA A 92 5.89 0.18 -8.49
CA ALA A 92 5.88 1.51 -9.07
C ALA A 92 6.33 1.50 -10.54
N TRP A 93 7.35 0.71 -10.88
CA TRP A 93 7.83 0.54 -12.25
C TRP A 93 6.74 -0.03 -13.17
N VAL A 94 6.05 -1.10 -12.74
CA VAL A 94 4.92 -1.68 -13.49
C VAL A 94 3.82 -0.63 -13.69
N TYR A 95 3.45 0.09 -12.62
CA TYR A 95 2.45 1.15 -12.69
C TYR A 95 2.83 2.27 -13.67
N GLN A 96 4.10 2.71 -13.67
CA GLN A 96 4.60 3.71 -14.61
C GLN A 96 4.50 3.22 -16.06
N GLY A 97 4.86 1.96 -16.31
CA GLY A 97 4.72 1.33 -17.63
C GLY A 97 3.26 1.30 -18.09
N ASP A 98 2.34 0.87 -17.23
CA ASP A 98 0.91 0.84 -17.54
C ASP A 98 0.36 2.24 -17.80
N ALA A 99 0.69 3.22 -16.95
CA ALA A 99 0.29 4.61 -17.11
C ALA A 99 0.82 5.21 -18.43
N TYR A 100 2.09 4.93 -18.77
CA TYR A 100 2.67 5.33 -20.04
C TYR A 100 1.88 4.76 -21.22
N GLN A 101 1.53 3.48 -21.19
CA GLN A 101 0.77 2.85 -22.28
C GLN A 101 -0.63 3.44 -22.41
N VAL A 102 -1.30 3.74 -21.30
CA VAL A 102 -2.61 4.42 -21.31
C VAL A 102 -2.50 5.79 -21.99
N VAL A 103 -1.53 6.61 -21.58
CA VAL A 103 -1.33 7.94 -22.16
C VAL A 103 -0.93 7.84 -23.64
N ARG A 104 0.06 7.00 -23.98
CA ARG A 104 0.54 6.82 -25.35
C ARG A 104 -0.59 6.38 -26.28
N CYS A 105 -1.34 5.34 -25.92
CA CYS A 105 -2.43 4.85 -26.76
C CYS A 105 -3.55 5.90 -26.90
N GLY A 106 -3.80 6.70 -25.87
CA GLY A 106 -4.73 7.84 -25.94
C GLY A 106 -4.27 9.00 -26.81
N LEU A 107 -2.98 9.08 -27.17
CA LEU A 107 -2.43 10.14 -28.01
C LEU A 107 -2.20 9.69 -29.45
N THR A 108 -1.76 8.45 -29.66
CA THR A 108 -1.33 7.97 -30.99
C THR A 108 -2.15 6.80 -31.52
N GLY A 109 -3.10 6.27 -30.73
CA GLY A 109 -3.71 4.97 -30.99
C GLY A 109 -2.82 3.78 -30.60
N GLY A 110 -3.28 2.57 -30.89
CA GLY A 110 -2.65 1.29 -30.51
C GLY A 110 -3.44 0.52 -29.44
N LYS A 111 -3.12 -0.76 -29.23
CA LYS A 111 -3.83 -1.66 -28.27
C LYS A 111 -5.36 -1.62 -28.42
N GLY A 112 -5.87 -1.59 -29.65
CA GLY A 112 -7.31 -1.49 -29.94
C GLY A 112 -7.84 -0.06 -30.07
N VAL A 113 -7.05 0.97 -29.74
CA VAL A 113 -7.41 2.37 -29.98
C VAL A 113 -7.09 2.76 -31.44
N PRO A 114 -8.03 3.35 -32.20
CA PRO A 114 -7.78 3.77 -33.58
C PRO A 114 -6.69 4.84 -33.71
N ALA A 115 -5.95 4.81 -34.83
CA ALA A 115 -4.91 5.82 -35.12
C ALA A 115 -5.49 7.24 -35.36
N SER A 116 -6.79 7.35 -35.65
CA SER A 116 -7.48 8.63 -35.84
C SER A 116 -7.45 9.51 -34.59
N VAL A 117 -7.22 8.93 -33.40
CA VAL A 117 -7.13 9.68 -32.14
C VAL A 117 -6.01 10.73 -32.17
N GLY A 118 -4.90 10.45 -32.87
CA GLY A 118 -3.80 11.40 -33.02
C GLY A 118 -4.13 12.64 -33.86
N ARG A 119 -5.32 12.71 -34.47
CA ARG A 119 -5.81 13.90 -35.18
C ARG A 119 -6.58 14.88 -34.28
N HIS A 120 -6.95 14.45 -33.08
CA HIS A 120 -7.70 15.31 -32.15
C HIS A 120 -6.77 16.23 -31.36
N PRO A 121 -7.22 17.46 -31.01
CA PRO A 121 -6.48 18.33 -30.11
C PRO A 121 -6.22 17.68 -28.75
N VAL A 122 -5.00 17.83 -28.22
CA VAL A 122 -4.59 17.27 -26.93
C VAL A 122 -4.56 18.40 -25.89
N VAL A 123 -5.26 18.19 -24.77
CA VAL A 123 -5.29 19.16 -23.67
C VAL A 123 -4.81 18.49 -22.39
N PHE A 124 -3.77 19.06 -21.77
CA PHE A 124 -3.34 18.69 -20.42
C PHE A 124 -3.98 19.66 -19.41
N ALA A 125 -5.20 19.35 -18.99
CA ALA A 125 -5.93 20.16 -18.04
C ALA A 125 -5.58 19.79 -16.59
N THR A 126 -5.18 20.78 -15.79
CA THR A 126 -5.00 20.60 -14.34
C THR A 126 -6.25 21.11 -13.63
N PHE A 127 -6.99 20.20 -12.99
CA PHE A 127 -8.15 20.56 -12.19
C PHE A 127 -7.75 20.66 -10.71
N THR A 128 -7.93 21.83 -10.12
CA THR A 128 -7.88 21.96 -8.66
C THR A 128 -9.24 21.54 -8.15
N ALA A 129 -9.31 20.49 -7.33
CA ALA A 129 -10.59 20.07 -6.76
C ALA A 129 -11.17 21.25 -5.94
N PRO A 130 -12.41 21.70 -6.20
CA PRO A 130 -13.01 22.84 -5.49
C PRO A 130 -13.15 22.57 -3.98
N SER A 131 -13.22 21.29 -3.61
CA SER A 131 -13.06 20.77 -2.25
C SER A 131 -12.75 19.27 -2.31
N PHE A 132 -12.43 18.65 -1.17
CA PHE A 132 -12.16 17.22 -1.06
C PHE A 132 -13.42 16.31 -1.14
N GLY A 133 -14.62 16.88 -1.26
CA GLY A 133 -15.88 16.11 -1.28
C GLY A 133 -16.16 15.36 0.02
N VAL A 134 -17.29 14.66 0.09
CA VAL A 134 -17.73 13.93 1.30
C VAL A 134 -16.78 12.80 1.72
N VAL A 135 -16.04 12.24 0.76
CA VAL A 135 -15.21 11.04 0.97
C VAL A 135 -13.78 11.37 1.43
N HIS A 136 -13.26 12.57 1.12
CA HIS A 136 -11.90 12.96 1.49
C HIS A 136 -11.86 14.13 2.50
N HIS A 137 -12.85 14.24 3.39
CA HIS A 137 -12.69 15.13 4.54
C HIS A 137 -11.78 14.47 5.58
N ARG A 138 -10.65 15.10 5.93
CA ARG A 138 -9.94 14.74 7.15
C ARG A 138 -10.79 15.23 8.30
N HIS A 139 -11.45 14.32 9.03
CA HIS A 139 -12.08 14.68 10.29
C HIS A 139 -10.99 15.19 11.24
N VAL A 140 -10.92 16.51 11.39
CA VAL A 140 -10.11 17.15 12.41
C VAL A 140 -11.04 17.28 13.62
N PRO A 141 -10.95 16.38 14.62
CA PRO A 141 -11.78 16.51 15.80
C PRO A 141 -11.53 17.90 16.40
N SER A 142 -12.62 18.60 16.72
CA SER A 142 -12.70 19.85 17.50
C SER A 142 -11.37 20.46 17.97
N HIS A 143 -11.01 21.62 17.43
CA HIS A 143 -9.97 22.46 17.99
C HIS A 143 -10.49 23.17 19.25
N ILE A 144 -9.70 23.12 20.34
CA ILE A 144 -9.99 23.82 21.61
C ILE A 144 -9.44 25.26 21.60
N CYS A 145 -8.55 25.59 20.65
CA CYS A 145 -8.02 26.95 20.51
C CYS A 145 -9.11 27.94 20.06
N ALA A 146 -9.16 29.11 20.70
CA ALA A 146 -10.15 30.15 20.41
C ALA A 146 -10.06 30.68 18.97
N THR A 147 -8.87 30.63 18.36
CA THR A 147 -8.62 31.12 16.99
C THR A 147 -8.31 29.94 16.05
N ARG A 148 -9.36 29.18 15.71
CA ARG A 148 -9.26 27.95 14.88
C ARG A 148 -8.60 28.19 13.51
N GLN A 149 -8.80 29.37 12.92
CA GLN A 149 -8.38 29.68 11.54
C GLN A 149 -6.88 30.03 11.41
N ARG A 150 -6.17 30.28 12.52
CA ARG A 150 -4.73 30.66 12.52
C ARG A 150 -3.84 29.60 13.17
N CYS A 151 -4.33 28.36 13.32
CA CYS A 151 -3.58 27.31 14.00
C CYS A 151 -2.77 26.48 13.00
N ASP A 152 -1.50 26.85 12.81
CA ASP A 152 -0.56 26.15 11.90
C ASP A 152 -0.28 24.69 12.30
N TRP A 153 -0.68 24.29 13.51
CA TRP A 153 -0.55 22.92 14.01
C TRP A 153 -1.69 21.99 13.55
N ALA A 154 -2.76 22.51 12.95
CA ALA A 154 -3.86 21.70 12.44
C ALA A 154 -3.42 20.78 11.28
N SER A 155 -2.43 21.19 10.50
CA SER A 155 -1.89 20.44 9.37
C SER A 155 -0.86 19.37 9.78
N ARG A 156 -0.26 19.47 10.97
CA ARG A 156 0.79 18.56 11.46
C ARG A 156 0.20 17.29 12.08
N THR A 157 0.88 16.16 11.89
CA THR A 157 0.49 14.84 12.42
C THR A 157 0.51 14.78 13.95
N SER A 158 1.31 15.65 14.58
CA SER A 158 1.55 15.70 16.03
C SER A 158 0.37 16.21 16.87
N GLY A 159 -0.73 16.66 16.24
CA GLY A 159 -1.87 17.24 16.94
C GLY A 159 -1.57 18.63 17.53
N CYS A 160 -2.62 19.32 17.98
CA CYS A 160 -2.49 20.63 18.62
C CYS A 160 -1.96 20.46 20.06
N PRO A 161 -0.89 21.16 20.49
CA PRO A 161 -0.34 21.06 21.85
C PRO A 161 -1.35 21.41 22.95
N ALA A 162 -2.36 22.21 22.64
CA ALA A 162 -3.47 22.52 23.55
C ALA A 162 -4.33 21.30 23.95
N ARG A 163 -4.10 20.12 23.34
CA ARG A 163 -4.70 18.84 23.76
C ARG A 163 -3.84 18.06 24.75
N LEU A 164 -2.56 18.39 24.91
CA LEU A 164 -1.71 17.68 25.85
C LEU A 164 -2.07 18.15 27.27
N PRO A 165 -2.36 17.23 28.22
CA PRO A 165 -2.46 17.62 29.62
C PRO A 165 -1.13 18.25 30.03
N CYS A 166 -1.22 19.35 30.78
CA CYS A 166 -0.05 20.06 31.29
C CYS A 166 0.82 19.07 32.09
N ARG A 167 1.99 18.70 31.55
CA ARG A 167 2.96 17.79 32.20
C ARG A 167 3.98 18.54 33.05
N SER A 168 3.95 19.87 33.07
CA SER A 168 4.83 20.65 33.92
C SER A 168 4.33 20.64 35.36
N THR A 169 5.24 20.40 36.29
CA THR A 169 5.02 20.56 37.74
C THR A 169 5.14 22.02 38.17
N GLU A 170 5.54 22.93 37.27
CA GLU A 170 5.67 24.37 37.54
C GLU A 170 4.32 25.11 37.39
N PRO A 171 3.86 25.82 38.43
CA PRO A 171 2.58 26.54 38.43
C PRO A 171 2.46 27.68 37.40
N SER A 172 3.58 28.20 36.90
CA SER A 172 3.64 29.39 36.04
C SER A 172 3.95 29.08 34.58
N HIS A 173 3.96 27.81 34.17
CA HIS A 173 4.31 27.43 32.80
C HIS A 173 3.27 28.02 31.81
N PRO A 174 3.68 28.69 30.72
CA PRO A 174 2.77 29.43 29.83
C PRO A 174 1.71 28.57 29.12
N GLY A 175 1.89 27.24 29.09
CA GLY A 175 0.92 26.26 28.58
C GLY A 175 -0.15 25.83 29.60
N CYS A 176 -0.03 26.27 30.86
CA CYS A 176 -0.85 25.89 32.00
C CYS A 176 -1.73 27.07 32.46
N ARG A 177 -2.44 27.74 31.54
CA ARG A 177 -3.38 28.81 31.95
C ARG A 177 -4.65 28.18 32.52
N THR A 178 -4.81 28.22 33.84
CA THR A 178 -6.07 27.91 34.51
C THR A 178 -7.15 28.86 34.00
N ARG A 179 -8.22 28.32 33.39
CA ARG A 179 -9.45 29.09 33.16
C ARG A 179 -9.95 29.60 34.51
N PRO A 180 -10.33 30.89 34.66
CA PRO A 180 -11.12 31.29 35.81
C PRO A 180 -12.44 30.51 35.75
N ARG A 181 -12.78 29.81 36.85
CA ARG A 181 -14.10 29.22 37.06
C ARG A 181 -15.11 30.38 37.09
N SER A 182 -15.95 30.52 36.07
CA SER A 182 -17.14 31.35 36.20
C SER A 182 -18.04 30.70 37.26
N ALA A 183 -18.41 31.49 38.27
CA ALA A 183 -19.46 31.14 39.21
C ALA A 183 -20.79 30.94 38.48
N ARG A 184 -21.69 30.17 39.13
CA ARG A 184 -22.99 29.70 38.66
C ARG A 184 -23.84 30.72 37.90
#